data_AF-A0A7J8XQV8-F1
#
_entry.id   AF-A0A7J8XQV8-F1
#
_cell.length_a   1.000
_cell.length_b   1.000
_cell.length_c   1.000
_cell.angle_alpha   90.00
_cell.angle_beta   90.00
_cell.angle_gamma   90.00
#
_symmetry.space_group_name_H-M   'P 1'
#
loop_
_entity.id
_entity.type
_entity.pdbx_description
1 polymer ?
#
loop_
_entity_poly.entity_id
_entity_poly.type
_entity_poly.pdbx_seq_one_letter_code
_entity_poly.pdbx_strand_id
1 'polypeptide(L)'
;MLPFNTIEEAVTFLGRNLTMAETLWFNYSAKKSDYYLYCHNILFLFLIFSLVPLPLVFVEMMKSLEFHKYKIQPKVSLSFSEMFKCYKDVMRMFVLVVGPLQLVSYPSVK
;
A
#
# COMPACT_ATOMS: atom_id res chain seq x y z
N MET A 1 17.14 -2.14 -7.86
CA MET A 1 16.43 -2.67 -9.04
C MET A 1 16.81 -4.10 -9.29
N LEU A 2 16.04 -4.78 -10.13
CA LEU A 2 16.42 -6.10 -10.65
C LEU A 2 17.82 -6.01 -11.27
N PRO A 3 18.76 -6.91 -10.92
CA PRO A 3 20.13 -6.86 -11.42
C PRO A 3 20.27 -7.43 -12.84
N PHE A 4 19.17 -7.90 -13.43
CA PHE A 4 19.17 -8.61 -14.70
C PHE A 4 18.66 -7.72 -15.82
N ASN A 5 19.32 -7.77 -16.97
CA ASN A 5 18.92 -7.03 -18.16
C ASN A 5 17.92 -7.80 -19.04
N THR A 6 17.95 -9.14 -18.97
CA THR A 6 17.07 -9.98 -19.76
C THR A 6 16.39 -11.07 -18.92
N ILE A 7 15.31 -11.62 -19.49
CA ILE A 7 14.56 -12.71 -18.86
C ILE A 7 15.43 -13.98 -18.78
N GLU A 8 16.25 -14.23 -19.80
CA GLU A 8 17.14 -15.40 -19.85
C GLU A 8 18.19 -15.36 -18.74
N GLU A 9 18.74 -14.17 -18.45
CA GLU A 9 19.67 -13.96 -17.35
C GLU A 9 18.98 -14.24 -15.99
N ALA A 10 17.76 -13.72 -15.82
CA ALA A 10 16.96 -13.97 -14.62
C ALA A 10 16.59 -15.45 -14.45
N VAL A 11 16.22 -16.15 -15.53
CA VAL A 11 15.90 -17.57 -15.53
C VAL A 11 17.13 -18.43 -15.22
N THR A 12 18.27 -18.07 -15.81
CA THR A 12 19.55 -18.76 -15.56
C THR A 12 19.97 -18.62 -14.10
N PHE A 13 19.84 -17.42 -13.53
CA PHE A 13 20.13 -17.16 -12.13
C PHE A 13 19.17 -17.89 -11.17
N LEU A 14 17.88 -17.91 -11.48
CA LEU A 14 16.85 -18.53 -10.64
C LEU A 14 16.83 -20.07 -10.76
N GLY A 15 17.44 -20.64 -11.79
CA GLY A 15 17.39 -22.09 -12.08
C GLY A 15 15.98 -22.61 -12.42
N ARG A 16 15.04 -21.70 -12.71
CA ARG A 16 13.65 -21.99 -13.06
C ARG A 16 13.08 -20.91 -13.98
N ASN A 17 12.01 -21.26 -14.68
CA ASN A 17 11.23 -20.28 -15.44
C ASN A 17 10.53 -19.28 -14.52
N LEU A 18 10.34 -18.06 -15.03
CA LEU A 18 9.53 -17.02 -14.37
C LEU A 18 8.04 -17.38 -14.44
N THR A 19 7.32 -17.06 -13.38
CA THR A 19 5.86 -17.07 -13.38
C THR A 19 5.30 -15.92 -14.21
N MET A 20 4.01 -15.97 -14.55
CA MET A 20 3.36 -14.90 -15.32
C MET A 20 3.44 -13.53 -14.60
N ALA A 21 3.24 -13.50 -13.29
CA ALA A 21 3.35 -12.28 -12.50
C ALA A 21 4.78 -11.72 -12.48
N GLU A 22 5.79 -12.58 -12.31
CA GLU A 22 7.20 -12.18 -12.33
C GLU A 22 7.61 -11.65 -13.72
N THR A 23 7.13 -12.28 -14.79
CA THR A 23 7.39 -11.86 -16.17
C THR A 23 6.76 -10.48 -16.44
N LEU A 24 5.53 -10.26 -15.97
CA LEU A 24 4.84 -8.98 -16.10
C LEU A 24 5.56 -7.88 -15.30
N TRP A 25 5.99 -8.19 -14.07
CA TRP A 25 6.78 -7.27 -13.26
C TRP A 25 8.13 -6.96 -13.90
N PHE A 26 8.84 -7.96 -14.44
CA PHE A 26 10.12 -7.78 -15.13
C PHE A 26 9.97 -6.83 -16.33
N ASN A 27 9.01 -7.12 -17.21
CA ASN A 27 8.74 -6.30 -18.39
C ASN A 27 8.38 -4.85 -18.05
N TYR A 28 7.67 -4.64 -16.93
CA TYR A 28 7.35 -3.31 -16.44
C TYR A 28 8.55 -2.58 -15.85
N SER A 29 9.33 -3.27 -15.00
CA SER A 29 10.35 -2.67 -14.14
C SER A 29 11.71 -2.50 -14.83
N ALA A 30 12.06 -3.36 -15.78
CA ALA A 30 13.40 -3.41 -16.40
C ALA A 30 13.83 -2.11 -17.08
N LYS A 31 12.89 -1.29 -17.56
CA LYS A 31 13.18 -0.02 -18.27
C LYS A 31 12.97 1.23 -17.42
N LYS A 32 12.62 1.09 -16.15
CA LYS A 32 12.35 2.24 -15.27
C LYS A 32 13.61 2.61 -14.50
N SER A 33 13.60 3.75 -13.81
CA SER A 33 14.65 4.09 -12.83
C SER A 33 14.29 3.58 -11.43
N ASP A 34 15.31 3.28 -10.61
CA ASP A 34 15.13 2.76 -9.25
C ASP A 34 14.19 3.67 -8.44
N TYR A 35 14.39 4.98 -8.59
CA TYR A 35 13.56 6.01 -7.99
C TYR A 35 12.10 5.90 -8.42
N TYR A 36 11.83 5.71 -9.72
CA TYR A 36 10.47 5.58 -10.22
C TYR A 36 9.76 4.35 -9.65
N LEU A 37 10.46 3.21 -9.55
CA LEU A 37 9.89 2.03 -8.89
C LEU A 37 9.66 2.27 -7.40
N TYR A 38 10.61 2.93 -6.73
CA TYR A 38 10.46 3.29 -5.33
C TYR A 38 9.24 4.18 -5.07
N CYS A 39 8.92 5.12 -5.96
CA CYS A 39 7.71 5.94 -5.86
C CYS A 39 6.39 5.13 -5.86
N HIS A 40 6.38 3.87 -6.32
CA HIS A 40 5.19 3.01 -6.23
C HIS A 40 4.79 2.74 -4.78
N ASN A 41 5.71 2.84 -3.83
CA ASN A 41 5.40 2.73 -2.40
C ASN A 41 4.35 3.76 -1.99
N ILE A 42 4.30 4.94 -2.60
CA ILE A 42 3.27 5.94 -2.34
C ILE A 42 1.88 5.38 -2.72
N LEU A 43 1.77 4.76 -3.90
CA LEU A 43 0.52 4.15 -4.34
C LEU A 43 0.12 2.98 -3.43
N PHE A 44 1.07 2.10 -3.07
CA PHE A 44 0.79 0.98 -2.18
C PHE A 44 0.33 1.43 -0.79
N LEU A 45 1.00 2.43 -0.21
CA LEU A 45 0.59 2.98 1.08
C LEU A 45 -0.78 3.64 0.98
N PHE A 46 -1.06 4.42 -0.07
CA PHE A 46 -2.37 5.01 -0.30
C PHE A 46 -3.48 3.94 -0.33
N LEU A 47 -3.25 2.85 -1.07
CA LEU A 47 -4.19 1.72 -1.13
C LEU A 47 -4.36 1.04 0.22
N ILE A 48 -3.28 0.79 0.96
CA ILE A 48 -3.32 0.15 2.29
C ILE A 48 -4.12 1.03 3.28
N PHE A 49 -3.78 2.32 3.38
CA PHE A 49 -4.47 3.26 4.28
C PHE A 49 -5.95 3.46 3.91
N SER A 50 -6.31 3.23 2.66
CA SER A 50 -7.70 3.35 2.21
C SER A 50 -8.50 2.05 2.39
N LEU A 51 -7.89 0.89 2.08
CA LEU A 51 -8.61 -0.39 2.00
C LEU A 51 -8.63 -1.16 3.32
N VAL A 52 -7.53 -1.17 4.08
CA VAL A 52 -7.42 -1.92 5.34
C VAL A 52 -8.45 -1.48 6.39
N PRO A 53 -8.82 -0.19 6.51
CA PRO A 53 -9.87 0.23 7.44
C PRO A 53 -11.29 -0.14 7.01
N LEU A 54 -11.55 -0.42 5.72
CA LEU A 54 -12.91 -0.61 5.20
C LEU A 54 -13.68 -1.75 5.88
N PRO A 55 -13.10 -2.94 6.14
CA PRO A 55 -13.79 -4.00 6.87
C PRO A 55 -14.32 -3.51 8.24
N LEU A 56 -13.56 -2.69 8.96
CA LEU A 56 -13.98 -2.15 10.24
C LEU A 56 -15.10 -1.12 10.09
N VAL A 57 -15.05 -0.28 9.05
CA VAL A 57 -16.13 0.65 8.72
C VAL A 57 -17.43 -0.11 8.45
N PHE A 58 -17.38 -1.18 7.67
CA PHE A 58 -18.56 -2.01 7.39
C PHE A 58 -19.13 -2.67 8.65
N VAL A 59 -18.26 -3.24 9.50
CA VAL A 59 -18.68 -3.84 10.78
C VAL A 59 -19.36 -2.82 11.68
N GLU A 60 -18.82 -1.61 11.80
CA GLU A 60 -19.40 -0.53 12.61
C GLU A 60 -20.76 -0.06 12.02
N MET A 61 -20.86 0.07 10.68
CA MET A 61 -22.10 0.44 10.00
C MET A 61 -23.21 -0.61 10.16
N MET A 62 -22.85 -1.89 10.17
CA MET A 62 -23.79 -3.00 10.39
C MET A 62 -24.29 -3.06 11.85
N LYS A 63 -23.71 -2.27 12.77
CA LYS A 63 -24.03 -2.26 14.22
C LYS A 63 -24.11 -3.67 14.81
N SER A 64 -23.21 -4.55 14.38
CA SER A 64 -23.23 -5.94 14.85
C SER A 64 -23.02 -5.98 16.36
N LEU A 65 -24.06 -6.43 17.08
CA LEU A 65 -24.06 -6.59 18.53
C LEU A 65 -22.96 -7.58 18.97
N GLU A 66 -22.66 -8.57 18.14
CA GLU A 66 -21.60 -9.54 18.42
C GLU A 66 -20.20 -8.93 18.38
N PHE A 67 -19.98 -7.88 17.58
CA PHE A 67 -18.69 -7.19 17.52
C PHE A 67 -18.50 -6.20 18.67
N HIS A 68 -19.59 -5.72 19.29
CA HIS A 68 -19.48 -4.81 20.44
C HIS A 68 -18.72 -5.44 21.61
N LYS A 69 -18.79 -6.77 21.79
CA LYS A 69 -18.06 -7.48 22.85
C LYS A 69 -16.54 -7.50 22.65
N TYR A 70 -16.08 -7.30 21.41
CA TYR A 70 -14.65 -7.29 21.08
C TYR A 70 -14.07 -5.88 21.00
N LYS A 71 -14.91 -4.83 21.09
CA LYS A 71 -14.43 -3.44 21.12
C LYS A 71 -13.76 -3.16 22.46
N ILE A 72 -12.56 -2.58 22.42
CA ILE A 72 -11.87 -2.04 23.60
C ILE A 72 -12.74 -0.96 24.27
N GLN A 73 -13.48 -0.18 23.47
CA GLN A 73 -14.39 0.86 23.93
C GLN A 73 -15.83 0.62 23.41
N PRO A 74 -16.63 -0.22 24.10
CA PRO A 74 -17.95 -0.63 23.62
C PRO A 74 -19.01 0.46 23.69
N LYS A 75 -18.81 1.50 24.51
CA LYS A 75 -19.74 2.64 24.65
C LYS A 75 -19.55 3.72 23.58
N VAL A 76 -18.51 3.61 22.75
CA VAL A 76 -18.23 4.56 21.68
C VAL A 76 -18.78 3.99 20.38
N SER A 77 -19.80 4.64 19.82
CA SER A 77 -20.32 4.35 18.48
C SER A 77 -19.95 5.50 17.55
N LEU A 78 -19.28 5.20 16.44
CA LEU A 78 -18.93 6.22 15.46
C LEU A 78 -19.94 6.23 14.32
N SER A 79 -20.41 7.41 13.95
CA SER A 79 -21.19 7.61 12.74
C SER A 79 -20.30 7.50 11.49
N PHE A 80 -20.90 7.19 10.34
CA PHE A 80 -20.20 7.18 9.07
C PHE A 80 -19.52 8.52 8.75
N SER A 81 -20.16 9.64 9.13
CA SER A 81 -19.60 10.98 8.94
C SER A 81 -18.31 11.19 9.73
N GLU A 82 -18.26 10.70 10.97
CA GLU A 82 -17.06 10.78 11.82
C GLU A 82 -15.94 9.90 11.28
N MET A 83 -16.25 8.68 10.83
CA MET A 83 -15.28 7.79 10.19
C MET A 83 -14.73 8.38 8.88
N PHE A 84 -15.61 8.97 8.05
CA PHE A 84 -15.20 9.62 6.81
C PHE A 84 -14.38 10.89 7.06
N LYS A 85 -14.71 11.66 8.10
CA LYS A 85 -13.89 12.79 8.55
C LYS A 85 -12.49 12.32 8.95
N CYS A 86 -12.39 11.27 9.77
CA CYS A 86 -11.11 10.66 10.15
C CYS A 86 -10.29 10.23 8.92
N TYR A 87 -10.92 9.54 7.96
CA TYR A 87 -10.27 9.18 6.71
C TYR A 87 -9.70 10.40 5.96
N LYS A 88 -10.49 11.48 5.83
CA LYS A 88 -10.01 12.71 5.19
C LYS A 88 -8.83 13.34 5.94
N ASP A 89 -8.86 13.35 7.26
CA ASP A 89 -7.78 13.90 8.08
C ASP A 89 -6.49 13.08 7.91
N VAL A 90 -6.60 11.75 7.88
CA VAL A 90 -5.47 10.84 7.59
C VAL A 90 -4.96 11.03 6.15
N MET A 91 -5.84 11.13 5.16
CA MET A 91 -5.44 11.36 3.77
C MET A 91 -4.79 12.73 3.57
N ARG A 92 -5.23 13.75 4.30
CA ARG A 92 -4.58 15.06 4.32
C ARG A 92 -3.16 14.96 4.85
N MET A 93 -2.95 14.27 5.97
CA MET A 93 -1.61 14.00 6.51
C MET A 93 -0.77 13.16 5.54
N PHE A 94 -1.40 12.19 4.86
CA PHE A 94 -0.73 11.37 3.86
C PHE A 94 -0.18 12.24 2.73
N VAL A 95 -0.99 13.13 2.16
CA VAL A 95 -0.58 13.99 1.04
C VAL A 95 0.43 15.06 1.48
N LEU A 96 0.27 15.65 2.66
CA LEU A 96 1.11 16.77 3.10
C LEU A 96 2.42 16.33 3.74
N VAL A 97 2.47 15.13 4.32
CA VAL A 97 3.63 14.66 5.09
C VAL A 97 4.18 13.37 4.52
N VAL A 98 3.36 12.32 4.43
CA VAL A 98 3.85 10.97 4.07
C VAL A 98 4.33 10.93 2.62
N GLY A 99 3.58 11.49 1.67
CA GLY A 99 3.93 11.54 0.26
C GLY A 99 5.26 12.26 0.01
N PRO A 100 5.42 13.52 0.46
CA PRO A 100 6.69 14.25 0.36
C PRO A 100 7.83 13.52 1.05
N LEU A 101 7.59 12.97 2.25
CA LEU A 101 8.60 12.20 2.98
C LEU A 101 9.06 11.01 2.16
N GLN A 102 8.15 10.24 1.55
CA GLN A 102 8.51 9.14 0.66
C GLN A 102 9.35 9.65 -0.51
N LEU A 103 8.93 10.70 -1.23
CA LEU A 103 9.69 11.24 -2.36
C LEU A 103 11.14 11.62 -2.00
N VAL A 104 11.37 12.23 -0.84
CA VAL A 104 12.72 12.63 -0.41
C VAL A 104 13.51 11.52 0.30
N SER A 105 12.85 10.45 0.73
CA SER A 105 13.49 9.34 1.46
C SER A 105 14.24 8.37 0.55
N TYR A 106 14.14 8.50 -0.77
CA TYR A 106 14.93 7.66 -1.66
C TYR A 106 16.43 7.95 -1.45
N PRO A 107 17.26 6.94 -1.15
CA PRO A 107 18.67 7.13 -0.92
C PRO A 107 19.32 7.72 -2.18
N SER A 108 19.79 8.96 -2.06
CA SER A 108 20.50 9.66 -3.13
C SER A 108 21.94 9.15 -3.28
N VAL A 109 22.44 8.39 -2.30
CA VAL A 109 23.75 7.75 -2.31
C VAL A 109 23.55 6.28 -2.70
N LYS A 110 24.15 5.85 -3.81
CA LYS A 110 24.27 4.45 -4.21
C LYS A 110 25.53 3.83 -3.61
#